data_AF-A0AAW9S1K4-F1
#
_entry.id   AF-A0AAW9S1K4-F1
#
_cell.length_a   1.000
_cell.length_b   1.000
_cell.length_c   1.000
_cell.angle_alpha   90.00
_cell.angle_beta   90.00
_cell.angle_gamma   90.00
#
_symmetry.space_group_name_H-M   'P 1'
#
loop_
_entity.id
_entity.type
_entity.pdbx_description
1 polymer ?
#
loop_
_entity_poly.entity_id
_entity_poly.type
_entity_poly.pdbx_seq_one_letter_code
_entity_poly.pdbx_strand_id
1 'polypeptide(L)'
;MKYTLFLLLFLNLPFSSATFAQDSKEANYATIHLYRPRQFAGGLIKTMLYFNGQDVLMMPSGSKLTYKIYSEGLLHIRLNSSNILDYEEGDRVTSKGLRLNVRHGENYYIKIFREMETMVLIPVSEAVGREDFQRKKMFKHRGMYKEEDLNFPVINNHYYPDLATSTPLATHQEEAYPLEKTNESVYPSEQPSQTEEIRSELYEKLVQNERENSNAIAVVIGNKDYHGKDIPKVAYALNDARLVKEMLIRSFGFKPGNIIYMENASKANFETVFGIKGNHKGRLYNYVKPGESDVFIYYSGHGAPDPESKNPYFVPVDCDPQLVALSGYSQEVLYENLSKVSYKSLSVVVDACFSGASEEGMLVKNISPVFINTKEKLFQDPKVSILTSAKGTEVSSWYPEKQHSLFTYYLVNGFTGVADQDQNHKISLNEIKEYLSEHVTYMARRLNGREQNPQINGEVEKTLLTY
;
A
#
# COMPACT_ATOMS: atom_id res chain seq x y z
N MET A 1 59.78 24.35 43.79
CA MET A 1 58.66 24.52 44.73
C MET A 1 57.41 23.93 44.06
N LYS A 2 56.89 22.82 44.62
CA LYS A 2 55.57 22.15 44.43
C LYS A 2 55.19 21.49 43.07
N TYR A 3 55.14 20.14 43.12
CA TYR A 3 54.14 19.13 42.66
C TYR A 3 53.11 19.51 41.55
N THR A 4 52.61 18.66 40.63
CA THR A 4 52.19 17.25 40.73
C THR A 4 51.87 16.62 39.34
N LEU A 5 52.27 15.35 39.17
CA LEU A 5 51.68 14.20 38.44
C LEU A 5 50.32 14.35 37.68
N PHE A 6 50.24 13.83 36.44
CA PHE A 6 49.39 12.64 36.13
C PHE A 6 49.82 11.94 34.83
N LEU A 7 49.99 10.62 34.97
CA LEU A 7 50.36 9.63 33.96
C LEU A 7 49.06 9.03 33.37
N LEU A 8 48.97 8.82 32.05
CA LEU A 8 47.99 7.89 31.47
C LEU A 8 48.62 7.14 30.29
N LEU A 9 48.69 5.82 30.48
CA LEU A 9 49.16 4.78 29.56
C LEU A 9 48.42 4.84 28.22
N PHE A 10 49.18 4.77 27.12
CA PHE A 10 48.66 4.34 25.81
C PHE A 10 48.61 2.80 25.79
N LEU A 11 47.41 2.22 25.83
CA LEU A 11 47.20 0.83 25.43
C LEU A 11 46.87 0.79 23.93
N ASN A 12 47.72 0.13 23.16
CA ASN A 12 47.46 -0.28 21.79
C ASN A 12 46.31 -1.30 21.75
N LEU A 13 45.25 -1.01 21.01
CA LEU A 13 44.28 -2.00 20.54
C LEU A 13 44.21 -1.95 19.01
N PRO A 14 44.18 -3.11 18.33
CA PRO A 14 44.18 -3.17 16.88
C PRO A 14 42.83 -2.66 16.35
N PHE A 15 42.91 -1.71 15.41
CA PHE A 15 41.77 -1.33 14.58
C PHE A 15 41.35 -2.56 13.76
N SER A 16 40.27 -3.23 14.18
CA SER A 16 39.57 -4.18 13.33
C SER A 16 38.82 -3.39 12.27
N SER A 17 39.39 -3.38 11.06
CA SER A 17 38.73 -2.96 9.83
C SER A 17 37.58 -3.91 9.55
N ALA A 18 36.37 -3.54 10.01
CA ALA A 18 35.15 -4.19 9.58
C ALA A 18 34.86 -3.77 8.13
N THR A 19 35.25 -4.67 7.24
CA THR A 19 34.85 -4.82 5.85
C THR A 19 33.35 -4.55 5.69
N PHE A 20 32.98 -3.44 5.05
CA PHE A 20 31.62 -3.19 4.55
C PHE A 20 31.68 -3.18 3.02
N ALA A 21 32.02 -4.33 2.48
CA ALA A 21 31.89 -4.64 1.06
C ALA A 21 31.53 -6.12 0.99
N GLN A 22 30.56 -6.43 0.12
CA GLN A 22 30.12 -7.78 -0.24
C GLN A 22 28.94 -8.35 0.57
N ASP A 23 27.75 -7.79 0.38
CA ASP A 23 26.46 -8.50 0.61
C ASP A 23 25.41 -8.20 -0.48
N SER A 24 25.75 -7.49 -1.56
CA SER A 24 24.74 -7.02 -2.52
C SER A 24 24.26 -8.07 -3.52
N LYS A 25 24.83 -9.28 -3.59
CA LYS A 25 24.41 -10.29 -4.60
C LYS A 25 23.39 -11.33 -4.11
N GLU A 26 23.04 -11.34 -2.82
CA GLU A 26 22.04 -12.27 -2.25
C GLU A 26 20.77 -11.59 -1.73
N ALA A 27 20.67 -10.27 -1.80
CA ALA A 27 19.46 -9.57 -1.38
C ALA A 27 18.29 -9.87 -2.34
N ASN A 28 17.18 -10.39 -1.81
CA ASN A 28 15.93 -10.65 -2.53
C ASN A 28 15.13 -9.37 -2.88
N TYR A 29 15.81 -8.22 -2.94
CA TYR A 29 15.25 -6.91 -3.26
C TYR A 29 16.29 -6.04 -3.95
N ALA A 30 15.80 -5.05 -4.70
CA ALA A 30 16.59 -3.94 -5.21
C ALA A 30 16.45 -2.73 -4.28
N THR A 31 17.43 -1.83 -4.30
CA THR A 31 17.36 -0.58 -3.52
C THR A 31 17.40 0.64 -4.43
N ILE A 32 16.39 1.50 -4.32
CA ILE A 32 16.36 2.80 -5.01
C ILE A 32 16.68 3.90 -4.00
N HIS A 33 17.76 4.63 -4.26
CA HIS A 33 18.20 5.80 -3.51
C HIS A 33 17.83 7.06 -4.29
N LEU A 34 16.73 7.71 -3.91
CA LEU A 34 16.35 9.01 -4.46
C LEU A 34 16.82 10.13 -3.56
N TYR A 35 17.37 11.20 -4.13
CA TYR A 35 17.80 12.33 -3.34
C TYR A 35 17.60 13.66 -4.06
N ARG A 36 17.14 14.66 -3.31
CA ARG A 36 16.93 16.02 -3.78
C ARG A 36 17.88 16.93 -3.00
N PRO A 37 19.04 17.32 -3.57
CA PRO A 37 19.98 18.18 -2.86
C PRO A 37 19.35 19.50 -2.44
N ARG A 38 19.89 20.10 -1.38
CA ARG A 38 19.57 21.47 -0.99
C ARG A 38 19.98 22.42 -2.13
N GLN A 39 19.03 23.22 -2.61
CA GLN A 39 19.27 24.26 -3.61
C GLN A 39 18.87 25.63 -3.03
N PHE A 40 19.53 26.69 -3.50
CA PHE A 40 19.23 28.08 -3.09
C PHE A 40 17.88 28.56 -3.68
N ALA A 41 17.54 28.14 -4.90
CA ALA A 41 16.26 28.40 -5.57
C ALA A 41 15.52 27.08 -5.85
N GLY A 42 14.19 27.05 -5.66
CA GLY A 42 13.35 25.85 -5.81
C GLY A 42 12.93 25.18 -4.49
N GLY A 43 13.31 25.74 -3.34
CA GLY A 43 12.86 25.26 -2.02
C GLY A 43 11.35 25.34 -1.79
N LEU A 44 10.65 26.13 -2.60
CA LEU A 44 9.19 26.31 -2.58
C LEU A 44 8.46 25.44 -3.63
N ILE A 45 9.15 24.57 -4.38
CA ILE A 45 8.48 23.66 -5.31
C ILE A 45 8.11 22.39 -4.54
N LYS A 46 6.79 22.17 -4.37
CA LYS A 46 6.27 20.88 -3.89
C LYS A 46 6.50 19.86 -5.00
N THR A 47 7.18 18.77 -4.67
CA THR A 47 7.53 17.72 -5.63
C THR A 47 7.00 16.39 -5.12
N MET A 48 5.93 15.89 -5.73
CA MET A 48 5.35 14.59 -5.41
C MET A 48 6.01 13.50 -6.26
N LEU A 49 6.46 12.43 -5.61
CA LEU A 49 7.07 11.26 -6.24
C LEU A 49 6.00 10.20 -6.51
N TYR A 50 6.02 9.62 -7.71
CA TYR A 50 5.14 8.52 -8.10
C TYR A 50 5.93 7.34 -8.65
N PHE A 51 5.56 6.13 -8.26
CA PHE A 51 6.03 4.87 -8.83
C PHE A 51 4.85 4.17 -9.51
N ASN A 52 5.00 3.83 -10.79
CA ASN A 52 3.96 3.18 -11.60
C ASN A 52 2.57 3.87 -11.54
N GLY A 53 2.56 5.18 -11.30
CA GLY A 53 1.34 5.99 -11.21
C GLY A 53 0.73 6.09 -9.80
N GLN A 54 1.23 5.34 -8.83
CA GLN A 54 0.85 5.45 -7.42
C GLN A 54 1.73 6.49 -6.72
N ASP A 55 1.13 7.29 -5.83
CA ASP A 55 1.86 8.27 -5.03
C ASP A 55 2.74 7.58 -3.99
N VAL A 56 3.97 8.06 -3.85
CA VAL A 56 4.93 7.49 -2.91
C VAL A 56 5.08 8.40 -1.70
N LEU A 57 5.49 9.65 -1.94
CA LEU A 57 5.63 10.72 -0.94
C LEU A 57 6.01 12.05 -1.59
N MET A 58 5.90 13.13 -0.82
CA MET A 58 6.46 14.43 -1.17
C MET A 58 7.98 14.45 -0.89
N MET A 59 8.79 14.93 -1.84
CA MET A 59 10.25 15.07 -1.72
C MET A 59 10.65 16.55 -1.56
N PRO A 60 10.81 17.09 -0.32
CA PRO A 60 11.28 18.46 -0.10
C PRO A 60 12.72 18.69 -0.57
N SER A 61 13.11 19.95 -0.82
CA SER A 61 14.52 20.27 -1.09
C SER A 61 15.41 19.93 0.11
N GLY A 62 16.51 19.19 -0.13
CA GLY A 62 17.40 18.69 0.91
C GLY A 62 16.93 17.38 1.55
N SER A 63 16.05 16.62 0.89
CA SER A 63 15.58 15.30 1.33
C SER A 63 16.28 14.16 0.59
N LYS A 64 16.23 12.98 1.18
CA LYS A 64 16.66 11.73 0.56
C LYS A 64 15.77 10.57 1.01
N LEU A 65 15.60 9.58 0.14
CA LEU A 65 14.76 8.40 0.31
C LEU A 65 15.57 7.16 -0.07
N THR A 66 15.56 6.17 0.81
CA THR A 66 15.93 4.79 0.48
C THR A 66 14.65 3.98 0.37
N TYR A 67 14.44 3.34 -0.77
CA TYR A 67 13.24 2.58 -1.08
C TYR A 67 13.61 1.16 -1.50
N LYS A 68 13.16 0.15 -0.77
CA LYS A 68 13.38 -1.26 -1.14
C LYS A 68 12.25 -1.79 -2.03
N ILE A 69 12.61 -2.46 -3.12
CA ILE A 69 11.69 -3.04 -4.09
C ILE A 69 11.94 -4.54 -4.18
N TYR A 70 10.92 -5.34 -3.88
CA TYR A 70 11.02 -6.80 -3.85
C TYR A 70 10.70 -7.47 -5.19
N SER A 71 10.17 -6.74 -6.17
CA SER A 71 9.91 -7.25 -7.51
C SER A 71 10.96 -6.76 -8.52
N GLU A 72 11.41 -7.67 -9.38
CA GLU A 72 12.24 -7.33 -10.54
C GLU A 72 11.36 -6.84 -11.70
N GLY A 73 11.83 -5.87 -12.48
CA GLY A 73 11.14 -5.43 -13.70
C GLY A 73 11.10 -3.95 -13.93
N LEU A 74 10.28 -3.53 -14.90
CA LEU A 74 10.22 -2.14 -15.34
C LEU A 74 9.48 -1.25 -14.33
N LEU A 75 10.24 -0.45 -13.60
CA LEU A 75 9.72 0.60 -12.72
C LEU A 75 9.65 1.93 -13.48
N HIS A 76 8.48 2.56 -13.47
CA HIS A 76 8.30 3.92 -13.99
C HIS A 76 8.19 4.93 -12.85
N ILE A 77 9.15 5.85 -12.79
CA ILE A 77 9.24 6.91 -11.78
C ILE A 77 8.83 8.25 -12.42
N ARG A 78 7.93 8.98 -11.77
CA ARG A 78 7.50 10.33 -12.21
C ARG A 78 7.53 11.32 -11.07
N LEU A 79 7.70 12.59 -11.41
CA LEU A 79 7.54 13.71 -10.51
C LEU A 79 6.36 14.59 -10.97
N ASN A 80 5.57 15.05 -10.02
CA ASN A 80 4.63 16.15 -10.22
C ASN A 80 5.10 17.32 -9.38
N SER A 81 5.35 18.46 -10.02
CA SER A 81 5.86 19.65 -9.35
C SER A 81 4.91 20.82 -9.54
N SER A 82 4.63 21.54 -8.45
CA SER A 82 3.86 22.79 -8.48
C SER A 82 4.59 23.90 -7.74
N ASN A 83 4.49 25.11 -8.28
CA ASN A 83 5.06 26.32 -7.69
C ASN A 83 4.11 26.84 -6.60
N ILE A 84 4.63 27.24 -5.43
CA ILE A 84 3.79 27.73 -4.32
C ILE A 84 3.12 29.09 -4.62
N LEU A 85 3.61 29.84 -5.62
CA LEU A 85 3.13 31.18 -5.94
C LEU A 85 2.01 31.22 -6.99
N ASP A 86 1.76 30.12 -7.71
CA ASP A 86 0.70 30.03 -8.71
C ASP A 86 -0.43 29.17 -8.16
N TYR A 87 -1.33 29.80 -7.41
CA TYR A 87 -2.54 29.20 -6.84
C TYR A 87 -3.68 29.21 -7.87
N GLU A 88 -3.39 28.91 -9.14
CA GLU A 88 -4.40 28.49 -10.11
C GLU A 88 -4.22 26.99 -10.37
N GLU A 89 -5.33 26.25 -10.28
CA GLU A 89 -5.42 24.79 -10.17
C GLU A 89 -4.97 24.02 -11.45
N GLY A 90 -4.27 24.70 -12.38
CA GLY A 90 -3.96 24.23 -13.73
C GLY A 90 -2.48 23.95 -14.07
N ASP A 91 -1.50 24.58 -13.42
CA ASP A 91 -0.08 24.53 -13.87
C ASP A 91 0.77 23.45 -13.17
N ARG A 92 0.32 22.20 -13.25
CA ARG A 92 1.12 21.04 -12.82
C ARG A 92 2.08 20.63 -13.94
N VAL A 93 3.35 21.01 -13.83
CA VAL A 93 4.37 20.56 -14.79
C VAL A 93 4.87 19.17 -14.40
N THR A 94 4.53 18.17 -15.23
CA THR A 94 4.98 16.79 -15.05
C THR A 94 6.38 16.61 -15.64
N SER A 95 7.29 16.01 -14.88
CA SER A 95 8.63 15.70 -15.40
C SER A 95 8.57 14.62 -16.47
N LYS A 96 9.55 14.59 -17.39
CA LYS A 96 9.81 13.38 -18.18
C LYS A 96 10.08 12.23 -17.20
N GLY A 97 9.25 11.20 -17.23
CA GLY A 97 9.38 10.04 -16.33
C GLY A 97 10.66 9.25 -16.61
N LEU A 98 11.18 8.60 -15.58
CA LEU A 98 12.34 7.71 -15.67
C LEU A 98 11.87 6.26 -15.64
N ARG A 99 12.32 5.44 -16.58
CA ARG A 99 12.06 4.00 -16.61
C ARG A 99 13.33 3.26 -16.21
N LEU A 100 13.23 2.39 -15.21
CA LEU A 100 14.34 1.58 -14.70
C LEU A 100 13.98 0.09 -14.78
N ASN A 101 14.89 -0.73 -15.28
CA ASN A 101 14.75 -2.18 -15.17
C ASN A 101 15.41 -2.61 -13.85
N VAL A 102 14.57 -2.81 -12.83
CA VAL A 102 14.96 -3.11 -11.46
C VAL A 102 15.32 -4.59 -11.34
N ARG A 103 16.45 -4.90 -10.70
CA ARG A 103 16.91 -6.27 -10.43
C ARG A 103 17.33 -6.42 -8.98
N HIS A 104 17.12 -7.60 -8.43
CA HIS A 104 17.51 -7.93 -7.06
C HIS A 104 19.02 -7.73 -6.86
N GLY A 105 19.39 -7.27 -5.67
CA GLY A 105 20.77 -6.95 -5.32
C GLY A 105 21.33 -5.64 -5.88
N GLU A 106 20.66 -5.02 -6.86
CA GLU A 106 21.14 -3.79 -7.48
C GLU A 106 20.76 -2.54 -6.67
N ASN A 107 21.64 -1.54 -6.74
CA ASN A 107 21.46 -0.23 -6.09
C ASN A 107 21.35 0.87 -7.16
N TYR A 108 20.22 1.55 -7.20
CA TYR A 108 19.94 2.61 -8.16
C TYR A 108 19.97 3.96 -7.47
N TYR A 109 20.79 4.89 -7.94
CA TYR A 109 20.87 6.23 -7.39
C TYR A 109 20.27 7.25 -8.37
N ILE A 110 19.33 8.06 -7.89
CA ILE A 110 18.58 9.00 -8.72
C ILE A 110 18.56 10.37 -8.04
N LYS A 111 19.17 11.33 -8.71
CA LYS A 111 19.18 12.73 -8.30
C LYS A 111 17.94 13.44 -8.83
N ILE A 112 17.25 14.14 -7.95
CA ILE A 112 16.18 15.07 -8.31
C ILE A 112 16.80 16.46 -8.41
N PHE A 113 16.74 17.07 -9.58
CA PHE A 113 17.34 18.38 -9.84
C PHE A 113 16.35 19.31 -10.55
N ARG A 114 16.50 20.62 -10.34
CA ARG A 114 15.70 21.64 -11.03
C ARG A 114 16.35 22.01 -12.36
N GLU A 115 15.61 21.84 -13.45
CA GLU A 115 15.99 22.30 -14.79
C GLU A 115 14.93 23.30 -15.27
N MET A 116 15.32 24.57 -15.37
CA MET A 116 14.43 25.71 -15.62
C MET A 116 13.25 25.78 -14.62
N GLU A 117 12.02 25.58 -15.08
CA GLU A 117 10.79 25.59 -14.28
C GLU A 117 10.35 24.20 -13.81
N THR A 118 11.09 23.14 -14.18
CA THR A 118 10.68 21.76 -13.92
C THR A 118 11.67 21.02 -13.03
N MET A 119 11.18 19.95 -12.40
CA MET A 119 12.02 19.02 -11.65
C MET A 119 12.27 17.79 -12.50
N VAL A 120 13.52 17.34 -12.60
CA VAL A 120 13.93 16.21 -13.43
C VAL A 120 14.55 15.10 -12.59
N LEU A 121 14.45 13.87 -13.09
CA LEU A 121 15.05 12.66 -12.52
C LEU A 121 16.33 12.34 -13.29
N ILE A 122 17.47 12.35 -12.60
CA ILE A 122 18.79 12.11 -13.20
C ILE A 122 19.38 10.84 -12.56
N PRO A 123 19.41 9.70 -13.27
CA PRO A 123 20.18 8.55 -12.82
C PRO A 123 21.65 8.92 -12.68
N VAL A 124 22.29 8.51 -11.60
CA VAL A 124 23.73 8.69 -11.39
C VAL A 124 24.40 7.34 -11.16
N SER A 125 25.70 7.26 -11.44
CA SER A 125 26.47 6.06 -11.11
C SER A 125 26.46 5.78 -9.61
N GLU A 126 26.59 4.52 -9.23
CA GLU A 126 26.60 4.13 -7.82
C GLU A 126 27.71 4.84 -7.03
N ALA A 127 28.91 5.00 -7.61
CA ALA A 127 30.02 5.69 -6.95
C ALA A 127 29.68 7.14 -6.59
N VAL A 128 29.16 7.90 -7.56
CA VAL A 128 28.75 9.30 -7.37
C VAL A 128 27.55 9.39 -6.44
N GLY A 129 26.54 8.57 -6.66
CA GLY A 129 25.32 8.54 -5.86
C GLY A 129 25.59 8.23 -4.39
N ARG A 130 26.44 7.24 -4.09
CA ARG A 130 26.83 6.87 -2.74
C ARG A 130 27.54 8.03 -2.02
N GLU A 131 28.46 8.70 -2.70
CA GLU A 131 29.16 9.86 -2.14
C GLU A 131 28.19 11.02 -1.84
N ASP A 132 27.35 11.37 -2.80
CA ASP A 132 26.32 12.41 -2.65
C ASP A 132 25.38 12.07 -1.48
N PHE A 133 24.90 10.83 -1.38
CA PHE A 133 23.96 10.38 -0.35
C PHE A 133 24.55 10.43 1.08
N GLN A 134 25.87 10.35 1.21
CA GLN A 134 26.58 10.45 2.50
C GLN A 134 26.95 11.90 2.87
N ARG A 135 26.96 12.83 1.91
CA ARG A 135 27.39 14.22 2.11
C ARG A 135 26.35 15.02 2.92
N LYS A 136 26.53 15.06 4.25
CA LYS A 136 25.61 15.74 5.20
C LYS A 136 25.20 17.15 4.78
N LYS A 137 26.10 17.94 4.19
CA LYS A 137 25.82 19.32 3.75
C LYS A 137 24.75 19.42 2.65
N MET A 138 24.49 18.35 1.89
CA MET A 138 23.47 18.31 0.84
C MET A 138 22.04 18.14 1.38
N PHE A 139 21.88 17.67 2.62
CA PHE A 139 20.59 17.30 3.18
C PHE A 139 20.28 18.08 4.44
N LYS A 140 19.03 18.53 4.55
CA LYS A 140 18.52 19.22 5.75
C LYS A 140 17.55 18.36 6.56
N HIS A 141 17.00 17.31 5.93
CA HIS A 141 16.08 16.37 6.55
C HIS A 141 16.78 15.07 6.92
N ARG A 142 16.27 14.37 7.93
CA ARG A 142 16.63 12.97 8.18
C ARG A 142 16.27 12.14 6.93
N GLY A 143 17.10 11.15 6.61
CA GLY A 143 16.82 10.25 5.50
C GLY A 143 15.49 9.52 5.71
N MET A 144 14.66 9.47 4.68
CA MET A 144 13.40 8.74 4.66
C MET A 144 13.66 7.29 4.22
N TYR A 145 12.89 6.36 4.75
CA TYR A 145 12.96 4.95 4.41
C TYR A 145 11.56 4.43 4.13
N LYS A 146 11.40 3.70 3.02
CA LYS A 146 10.16 2.99 2.69
C LYS A 146 10.47 1.58 2.21
N GLU A 147 9.56 0.68 2.55
CA GLU A 147 9.64 -0.74 2.22
C GLU A 147 8.26 -1.21 1.77
N GLU A 148 7.96 -0.95 0.51
CA GLU A 148 6.68 -1.22 -0.15
C GLU A 148 7.02 -1.71 -1.57
N ASP A 149 6.29 -2.67 -2.12
CA ASP A 149 6.52 -3.14 -3.49
C ASP A 149 5.47 -2.56 -4.44
N LEU A 150 5.77 -1.40 -5.02
CA LEU A 150 4.93 -0.74 -6.03
C LEU A 150 5.41 -1.06 -7.46
N ASN A 151 6.40 -1.94 -7.60
CA ASN A 151 6.91 -2.37 -8.89
C ASN A 151 6.14 -3.60 -9.38
N PHE A 152 5.94 -3.71 -10.70
CA PHE A 152 5.30 -4.89 -11.28
C PHE A 152 6.37 -5.93 -11.58
N PRO A 153 6.23 -7.19 -11.13
CA PRO A 153 7.19 -8.24 -11.43
C PRO A 153 7.24 -8.52 -12.94
N VAL A 154 8.43 -8.83 -13.47
CA VAL A 154 8.57 -9.40 -14.82
C VAL A 154 7.91 -10.77 -14.84
N ILE A 155 6.69 -10.83 -15.36
CA ILE A 155 6.07 -12.10 -15.71
C ILE A 155 6.68 -12.50 -17.06
N ASN A 156 7.60 -13.47 -17.06
CA ASN A 156 8.14 -14.03 -18.30
C ASN A 156 7.02 -14.62 -19.16
N ASN A 157 6.48 -13.81 -20.06
CA ASN A 157 5.80 -14.27 -21.26
C ASN A 157 6.45 -13.50 -22.41
N HIS A 158 6.94 -14.25 -23.39
CA HIS A 158 7.70 -13.71 -24.51
C HIS A 158 6.97 -12.54 -25.20
N TYR A 159 7.78 -11.55 -25.65
CA TYR A 159 7.51 -10.56 -26.71
C TYR A 159 7.04 -9.15 -26.28
N TYR A 160 8.01 -8.22 -26.23
CA TYR A 160 7.89 -6.85 -26.75
C TYR A 160 9.18 -6.54 -27.53
N PRO A 161 9.16 -6.40 -28.86
CA PRO A 161 10.33 -5.95 -29.61
C PRO A 161 10.43 -4.42 -29.60
N ASP A 162 11.69 -3.98 -29.55
CA ASP A 162 12.26 -2.66 -29.89
C ASP A 162 11.83 -1.41 -29.11
N LEU A 163 12.77 -0.89 -28.30
CA LEU A 163 13.60 0.25 -28.72
C LEU A 163 14.79 0.46 -27.76
N ALA A 164 15.97 0.09 -28.29
CA ALA A 164 17.28 0.73 -28.21
C ALA A 164 17.79 1.35 -26.88
N THR A 165 18.78 0.64 -26.32
CA THR A 165 20.10 1.15 -25.89
C THR A 165 20.35 2.67 -25.90
N SER A 166 20.82 3.19 -24.77
CA SER A 166 21.85 4.23 -24.80
C SER A 166 22.96 3.90 -23.79
N THR A 167 24.12 3.58 -24.35
CA THR A 167 25.45 3.54 -23.72
C THR A 167 25.95 4.98 -23.49
N PRO A 168 26.96 5.19 -22.62
CA PRO A 168 27.28 6.46 -21.99
C PRO A 168 28.26 7.31 -22.80
N LEU A 169 28.05 8.64 -22.82
CA LEU A 169 28.97 9.73 -23.20
C LEU A 169 28.21 11.05 -22.91
N ALA A 170 28.78 12.17 -22.48
CA ALA A 170 30.15 12.61 -22.30
C ALA A 170 30.18 13.72 -21.22
N THR A 171 31.37 13.95 -20.70
CA THR A 171 31.78 15.07 -19.84
C THR A 171 31.41 16.43 -20.45
N HIS A 172 30.69 17.26 -19.69
CA HIS A 172 30.66 18.70 -19.91
C HIS A 172 31.37 19.42 -18.75
N GLN A 173 32.39 20.18 -19.12
CA GLN A 173 33.20 21.02 -18.28
C GLN A 173 32.38 22.17 -17.69
N GLU A 174 32.63 22.46 -16.41
CA GLU A 174 32.11 23.61 -15.67
C GLU A 174 32.67 24.92 -16.24
N GLU A 175 31.78 25.88 -16.51
CA GLU A 175 32.15 27.30 -16.51
C GLU A 175 31.51 27.97 -15.29
N ALA A 176 32.36 28.44 -14.40
CA ALA A 176 32.02 29.10 -13.14
C ALA A 176 31.66 30.57 -13.37
N TYR A 177 30.59 31.04 -12.72
CA TYR A 177 30.35 32.46 -12.48
C TYR A 177 30.22 32.75 -10.97
N PRO A 178 30.67 33.93 -10.48
CA PRO A 178 31.01 34.14 -9.09
C PRO A 178 29.78 34.43 -8.20
N LEU A 179 29.85 33.95 -6.96
CA LEU A 179 28.90 34.24 -5.90
C LEU A 179 29.09 35.67 -5.36
N GLU A 180 28.06 36.50 -5.47
CA GLU A 180 27.95 37.70 -4.63
C GLU A 180 27.29 37.36 -3.29
N LYS A 181 27.97 37.80 -2.23
CA LYS A 181 27.56 37.68 -0.83
C LYS A 181 26.60 38.82 -0.51
N THR A 182 25.42 38.51 0.02
CA THR A 182 24.77 39.41 1.00
C THR A 182 23.94 38.64 2.02
N ASN A 183 24.46 38.66 3.24
CA ASN A 183 23.84 38.93 4.54
C ASN A 183 22.57 38.19 4.98
N GLU A 184 22.80 37.47 6.08
CA GLU A 184 21.87 36.98 7.07
C GLU A 184 20.77 37.99 7.42
N SER A 185 19.52 37.54 7.35
CA SER A 185 18.44 38.08 8.18
C SER A 185 17.79 36.94 8.95
N VAL A 186 18.01 36.98 10.25
CA VAL A 186 17.42 36.12 11.27
C VAL A 186 15.90 36.32 11.29
N TYR A 187 15.14 35.24 11.11
CA TYR A 187 13.74 35.17 11.53
C TYR A 187 13.52 33.96 12.45
N PRO A 188 12.63 34.07 13.44
CA PRO A 188 12.58 33.20 14.62
C PRO A 188 12.06 31.81 14.28
N SER A 189 12.60 30.80 14.98
CA SER A 189 12.17 29.41 14.87
C SER A 189 10.75 29.21 15.39
N GLU A 190 9.78 29.10 14.50
CA GLU A 190 8.57 28.33 14.80
C GLU A 190 8.92 26.84 14.66
N GLN A 191 8.95 26.15 15.80
CA GLN A 191 9.03 24.69 15.87
C GLN A 191 7.72 24.11 15.30
N PRO A 192 7.73 23.35 14.19
CA PRO A 192 6.54 22.66 13.73
C PRO A 192 6.26 21.47 14.67
N SER A 193 5.05 21.43 15.22
CA SER A 193 4.51 20.30 15.96
C SER A 193 4.62 19.01 15.15
N GLN A 194 5.24 17.99 15.72
CA GLN A 194 5.20 16.63 15.20
C GLN A 194 3.78 16.10 15.35
N THR A 195 3.04 15.97 14.25
CA THR A 195 1.85 15.11 14.23
C THR A 195 2.37 13.70 13.99
N GLU A 196 2.55 12.93 15.07
CA GLU A 196 2.70 11.48 14.96
C GLU A 196 1.47 10.93 14.22
N GLU A 197 1.69 10.24 13.10
CA GLU A 197 0.65 9.47 12.45
C GLU A 197 0.20 8.40 13.46
N ILE A 198 -1.02 8.50 13.99
CA ILE A 198 -1.54 7.60 15.02
C ILE A 198 -1.61 6.20 14.42
N ARG A 199 -0.61 5.38 14.72
CA ARG A 199 -0.54 3.98 14.34
C ARG A 199 -1.44 3.19 15.30
N SER A 200 -2.36 2.38 14.78
CA SER A 200 -3.22 1.55 15.63
C SER A 200 -2.39 0.70 16.60
N GLU A 201 -2.90 0.54 17.81
CA GLU A 201 -2.33 -0.34 18.82
C GLU A 201 -2.23 -1.80 18.35
N LEU A 202 -3.02 -2.19 17.34
CA LEU A 202 -3.04 -3.56 16.82
C LEU A 202 -1.73 -3.93 16.13
N TYR A 203 -0.98 -2.97 15.57
CA TYR A 203 0.30 -3.27 14.91
C TYR A 203 1.31 -3.94 15.85
N GLU A 204 1.30 -3.57 17.14
CA GLU A 204 2.17 -4.16 18.16
C GLU A 204 1.65 -5.48 18.71
N LYS A 205 0.36 -5.79 18.49
CA LYS A 205 -0.28 -7.04 18.91
C LYS A 205 -0.32 -8.11 17.84
N LEU A 206 0.01 -7.77 16.58
CA LEU A 206 0.06 -8.74 15.49
C LEU A 206 1.04 -9.85 15.85
N VAL A 207 0.54 -11.09 15.78
CA VAL A 207 1.36 -12.26 16.02
C VAL A 207 2.52 -12.28 15.02
N GLN A 208 3.73 -12.54 15.51
CA GLN A 208 4.90 -12.76 14.67
C GLN A 208 5.00 -14.25 14.39
N ASN A 209 4.51 -14.67 13.23
CA ASN A 209 4.55 -16.07 12.85
C ASN A 209 5.88 -16.38 12.17
N GLU A 210 6.66 -17.30 12.76
CA GLU A 210 7.94 -17.72 12.17
C GLU A 210 7.76 -18.59 10.92
N ARG A 211 6.54 -19.10 10.67
CA ARG A 211 6.24 -19.92 9.49
C ARG A 211 5.95 -19.04 8.28
N GLU A 212 6.78 -19.15 7.25
CA GLU A 212 6.50 -18.54 5.95
C GLU A 212 5.40 -19.29 5.19
N ASN A 213 4.41 -18.56 4.66
CA ASN A 213 3.51 -19.04 3.62
C ASN A 213 3.90 -18.41 2.27
N SER A 214 5.06 -18.82 1.76
CA SER A 214 5.71 -18.18 0.61
C SER A 214 4.95 -18.27 -0.72
N ASN A 215 3.99 -19.20 -0.82
CA ASN A 215 3.16 -19.39 -2.01
C ASN A 215 1.80 -18.70 -1.91
N ALA A 216 1.44 -18.15 -0.74
CA ALA A 216 0.18 -17.46 -0.58
C ALA A 216 0.17 -16.14 -1.34
N ILE A 217 -0.97 -15.83 -1.95
CA ILE A 217 -1.20 -14.64 -2.76
C ILE A 217 -2.33 -13.84 -2.14
N ALA A 218 -2.16 -12.51 -2.04
CA ALA A 218 -3.23 -11.65 -1.57
C ALA A 218 -3.58 -10.54 -2.55
N VAL A 219 -4.83 -10.09 -2.48
CA VAL A 219 -5.28 -8.82 -3.04
C VAL A 219 -5.86 -8.00 -1.90
N VAL A 220 -5.38 -6.79 -1.69
CA VAL A 220 -5.82 -5.91 -0.61
C VAL A 220 -6.13 -4.54 -1.21
N ILE A 221 -7.41 -4.16 -1.19
CA ILE A 221 -7.91 -2.93 -1.79
C ILE A 221 -8.60 -2.08 -0.72
N GLY A 222 -8.19 -0.80 -0.62
CA GLY A 222 -8.88 0.21 0.19
C GLY A 222 -9.29 1.39 -0.67
N ASN A 223 -10.59 1.67 -0.78
CA ASN A 223 -11.13 2.78 -1.57
C ASN A 223 -11.77 3.84 -0.67
N LYS A 224 -11.10 4.98 -0.53
CA LYS A 224 -11.50 6.11 0.32
C LYS A 224 -11.96 7.32 -0.47
N ASP A 225 -11.16 7.77 -1.43
CA ASP A 225 -11.34 9.05 -2.12
C ASP A 225 -11.90 8.80 -3.53
N TYR A 226 -13.20 9.04 -3.69
CA TYR A 226 -13.94 8.85 -4.95
C TYR A 226 -13.93 10.14 -5.78
N HIS A 227 -13.87 10.02 -7.11
CA HIS A 227 -13.79 11.15 -8.02
C HIS A 227 -15.08 11.99 -8.07
N GLY A 228 -16.25 11.34 -7.88
CA GLY A 228 -17.54 12.02 -7.85
C GLY A 228 -17.69 12.84 -6.58
N LYS A 229 -17.94 14.15 -6.72
CA LYS A 229 -18.05 15.09 -5.58
C LYS A 229 -19.17 14.75 -4.59
N ASP A 230 -20.22 14.08 -5.07
CA ASP A 230 -21.38 13.68 -4.27
C ASP A 230 -21.24 12.28 -3.67
N ILE A 231 -20.10 11.62 -3.87
CA ILE A 231 -19.82 10.29 -3.32
C ILE A 231 -19.11 10.49 -1.98
N PRO A 232 -19.70 10.05 -0.85
CA PRO A 232 -19.08 10.20 0.45
C PRO A 232 -17.74 9.48 0.54
N LYS A 233 -16.85 9.92 1.44
CA LYS A 233 -15.56 9.24 1.61
C LYS A 233 -15.72 8.02 2.50
N VAL A 234 -14.82 7.05 2.35
CA VAL A 234 -14.70 5.94 3.32
C VAL A 234 -13.50 6.24 4.22
N ALA A 235 -13.75 6.98 5.31
CA ALA A 235 -12.72 7.67 6.10
C ALA A 235 -11.49 6.82 6.44
N TYR A 236 -11.71 5.55 6.80
CA TYR A 236 -10.70 4.61 7.29
C TYR A 236 -10.28 3.50 6.32
N ALA A 237 -10.81 3.46 5.09
CA ALA A 237 -10.55 2.35 4.16
C ALA A 237 -9.05 2.14 3.86
N LEU A 238 -8.27 3.22 3.79
CA LEU A 238 -6.82 3.11 3.57
C LEU A 238 -6.12 2.56 4.82
N ASN A 239 -6.49 3.02 6.02
CA ASN A 239 -5.96 2.52 7.28
C ASN A 239 -6.24 1.02 7.42
N ASP A 240 -7.47 0.62 7.13
CA ASP A 240 -7.94 -0.76 7.17
C ASP A 240 -7.11 -1.64 6.22
N ALA A 241 -6.96 -1.23 4.96
CA ALA A 241 -6.15 -1.94 3.97
C ALA A 241 -4.68 -2.08 4.41
N ARG A 242 -4.07 -1.01 4.97
CA ARG A 242 -2.69 -1.04 5.49
C ARG A 242 -2.55 -2.03 6.65
N LEU A 243 -3.50 -2.01 7.59
CA LEU A 243 -3.47 -2.89 8.75
C LEU A 243 -3.64 -4.36 8.35
N VAL A 244 -4.55 -4.66 7.43
CA VAL A 244 -4.73 -6.02 6.90
C VAL A 244 -3.50 -6.49 6.14
N LYS A 245 -2.87 -5.63 5.34
CA LYS A 245 -1.59 -5.95 4.68
C LYS A 245 -0.53 -6.36 5.71
N GLU A 246 -0.36 -5.60 6.78
CA GLU A 246 0.62 -5.94 7.83
C GLU A 246 0.25 -7.21 8.60
N MET A 247 -1.04 -7.45 8.85
CA MET A 247 -1.51 -8.73 9.43
C MET A 247 -1.16 -9.92 8.53
N LEU A 248 -1.36 -9.81 7.22
CA LEU A 248 -1.03 -10.89 6.28
C LEU A 248 0.48 -11.17 6.24
N ILE A 249 1.30 -10.14 6.31
CA ILE A 249 2.76 -10.29 6.34
C ILE A 249 3.22 -10.91 7.65
N ARG A 250 2.84 -10.33 8.79
CA ARG A 250 3.36 -10.70 10.12
C ARG A 250 2.73 -11.97 10.68
N SER A 251 1.41 -12.06 10.63
CA SER A 251 0.66 -13.16 11.23
C SER A 251 0.51 -14.34 10.28
N PHE A 252 0.20 -14.09 9.00
CA PHE A 252 -0.04 -15.18 8.03
C PHE A 252 1.22 -15.61 7.27
N GLY A 253 2.35 -14.92 7.45
CA GLY A 253 3.63 -15.25 6.82
C GLY A 253 3.65 -15.02 5.30
N PHE A 254 2.78 -14.13 4.78
CA PHE A 254 2.73 -13.84 3.35
C PHE A 254 3.95 -13.00 2.95
N LYS A 255 4.55 -13.31 1.80
CA LYS A 255 5.64 -12.49 1.26
C LYS A 255 5.07 -11.14 0.78
N PRO A 256 5.69 -9.99 1.12
CA PRO A 256 5.21 -8.68 0.67
C PRO A 256 5.00 -8.58 -0.85
N GLY A 257 5.89 -9.18 -1.65
CA GLY A 257 5.78 -9.21 -3.12
C GLY A 257 4.61 -10.06 -3.67
N ASN A 258 3.99 -10.89 -2.84
CA ASN A 258 2.80 -11.67 -3.21
C ASN A 258 1.48 -10.94 -2.89
N ILE A 259 1.54 -9.72 -2.34
CA ILE A 259 0.37 -8.93 -1.97
C ILE A 259 0.14 -7.86 -3.04
N ILE A 260 -0.90 -8.04 -3.84
CA ILE A 260 -1.40 -7.03 -4.77
C ILE A 260 -2.14 -5.96 -3.93
N TYR A 261 -1.44 -4.89 -3.58
CA TYR A 261 -1.93 -3.82 -2.73
C TYR A 261 -2.37 -2.59 -3.55
N MET A 262 -3.58 -2.07 -3.30
CA MET A 262 -4.10 -0.90 -4.00
C MET A 262 -4.88 0.02 -3.05
N GLU A 263 -4.53 1.30 -3.08
CA GLU A 263 -5.33 2.37 -2.49
C GLU A 263 -6.06 3.10 -3.62
N ASN A 264 -7.34 3.43 -3.41
CA ASN A 264 -8.18 4.16 -4.36
C ASN A 264 -8.17 3.52 -5.77
N ALA A 265 -8.48 2.23 -5.84
CA ALA A 265 -8.47 1.45 -7.06
C ALA A 265 -9.62 1.84 -8.03
N SER A 266 -9.27 2.03 -9.30
CA SER A 266 -10.20 2.30 -10.40
C SER A 266 -10.81 1.02 -10.98
N LYS A 267 -11.85 1.15 -11.82
CA LYS A 267 -12.47 0.00 -12.48
C LYS A 267 -11.44 -0.82 -13.27
N ALA A 268 -10.56 -0.13 -14.00
CA ALA A 268 -9.48 -0.77 -14.75
C ALA A 268 -8.52 -1.55 -13.84
N ASN A 269 -8.29 -1.10 -12.60
CA ASN A 269 -7.51 -1.86 -11.62
C ASN A 269 -8.21 -3.16 -11.22
N PHE A 270 -9.51 -3.11 -10.89
CA PHE A 270 -10.30 -4.32 -10.60
C PHE A 270 -10.26 -5.32 -11.75
N GLU A 271 -10.53 -4.87 -12.98
CA GLU A 271 -10.54 -5.71 -14.17
C GLU A 271 -9.15 -6.31 -14.46
N THR A 272 -8.08 -5.55 -14.24
CA THR A 272 -6.70 -6.05 -14.40
C THR A 272 -6.37 -7.12 -13.37
N VAL A 273 -6.87 -7.00 -12.13
CA VAL A 273 -6.55 -7.95 -11.06
C VAL A 273 -7.40 -9.21 -11.13
N PHE A 274 -8.71 -9.06 -11.27
CA PHE A 274 -9.68 -10.14 -11.17
C PHE A 274 -10.22 -10.64 -12.52
N GLY A 275 -9.91 -9.93 -13.62
CA GLY A 275 -10.45 -10.21 -14.94
C GLY A 275 -11.78 -9.52 -15.21
N ILE A 276 -12.40 -9.87 -16.33
CA ILE A 276 -13.73 -9.39 -16.75
C ILE A 276 -14.67 -10.57 -16.95
N LYS A 277 -15.96 -10.30 -17.21
CA LYS A 277 -16.91 -11.36 -17.55
C LYS A 277 -16.39 -12.17 -18.75
N GLY A 278 -16.33 -13.49 -18.60
CA GLY A 278 -15.82 -14.40 -19.63
C GLY A 278 -14.29 -14.51 -19.72
N ASN A 279 -13.52 -13.68 -18.99
CA ASN A 279 -12.06 -13.76 -18.96
C ASN A 279 -11.52 -13.56 -17.53
N HIS A 280 -11.26 -14.67 -16.85
CA HIS A 280 -10.76 -14.72 -15.46
C HIS A 280 -9.25 -14.55 -15.33
N LYS A 281 -8.50 -14.43 -16.45
CA LYS A 281 -7.02 -14.44 -16.47
C LYS A 281 -6.41 -13.07 -16.12
N GLY A 282 -6.86 -12.48 -15.02
CA GLY A 282 -6.28 -11.27 -14.44
C GLY A 282 -4.96 -11.54 -13.71
N ARG A 283 -4.40 -10.51 -13.06
CA ARG A 283 -3.15 -10.59 -12.30
C ARG A 283 -3.21 -11.65 -11.20
N LEU A 284 -4.33 -11.75 -10.48
CA LEU A 284 -4.49 -12.75 -9.42
C LEU A 284 -4.33 -14.17 -9.97
N TYR A 285 -4.99 -14.47 -11.10
CA TYR A 285 -4.86 -15.77 -11.76
C TYR A 285 -3.41 -16.08 -12.14
N ASN A 286 -2.66 -15.09 -12.61
CA ASN A 286 -1.25 -15.27 -12.99
C ASN A 286 -0.32 -15.50 -11.78
N TYR A 287 -0.67 -14.97 -10.61
CA TYR A 287 0.16 -15.09 -9.40
C TYR A 287 -0.09 -16.41 -8.67
N VAL A 288 -1.31 -16.95 -8.77
CA VAL A 288 -1.70 -18.19 -8.09
C VAL A 288 -0.98 -19.40 -8.69
N LYS A 289 -0.32 -20.18 -7.83
CA LYS A 289 0.20 -21.51 -8.17
C LYS A 289 -0.94 -22.53 -8.07
N PRO A 290 -1.28 -23.23 -9.17
CA PRO A 290 -2.40 -24.17 -9.20
C PRO A 290 -2.36 -25.22 -8.07
N GLY A 291 -3.39 -25.23 -7.22
CA GLY A 291 -3.55 -26.17 -6.11
C GLY A 291 -2.61 -25.96 -4.91
N GLU A 292 -1.71 -24.97 -4.96
CA GLU A 292 -0.71 -24.72 -3.92
C GLU A 292 -0.95 -23.42 -3.15
N SER A 293 -1.37 -22.35 -3.83
CA SER A 293 -1.52 -21.04 -3.19
C SER A 293 -2.77 -20.97 -2.32
N ASP A 294 -2.58 -20.56 -1.06
CA ASP A 294 -3.65 -19.97 -0.25
C ASP A 294 -3.90 -18.54 -0.75
N VAL A 295 -5.15 -18.19 -1.02
CA VAL A 295 -5.53 -16.88 -1.58
C VAL A 295 -6.34 -16.08 -0.57
N PHE A 296 -5.94 -14.82 -0.34
CA PHE A 296 -6.65 -13.90 0.54
C PHE A 296 -7.05 -12.62 -0.21
N ILE A 297 -8.34 -12.31 -0.26
CA ILE A 297 -8.86 -11.10 -0.89
C ILE A 297 -9.48 -10.23 0.19
N TYR A 298 -9.08 -8.97 0.24
CA TYR A 298 -9.62 -7.97 1.15
C TYR A 298 -10.06 -6.73 0.36
N TYR A 299 -11.27 -6.26 0.63
CA TYR A 299 -11.79 -5.00 0.14
C TYR A 299 -12.40 -4.18 1.27
N SER A 300 -12.00 -2.92 1.40
CA SER A 300 -12.70 -1.89 2.20
C SER A 300 -13.06 -0.72 1.31
N GLY A 301 -14.33 -0.34 1.32
CA GLY A 301 -14.85 0.73 0.47
C GLY A 301 -16.35 0.69 0.30
N HIS A 302 -16.85 1.37 -0.74
CA HIS A 302 -18.28 1.39 -1.05
C HIS A 302 -18.70 0.15 -1.84
N GLY A 303 -19.91 -0.31 -1.55
CA GLY A 303 -20.68 -1.21 -2.39
C GLY A 303 -21.95 -0.49 -2.84
N ALA A 304 -22.49 -0.87 -3.98
CA ALA A 304 -23.78 -0.36 -4.41
C ALA A 304 -24.53 -1.42 -5.23
N PRO A 305 -25.86 -1.50 -5.08
CA PRO A 305 -26.67 -2.32 -5.96
C PRO A 305 -26.98 -1.55 -7.23
N ASP A 306 -27.09 -2.25 -8.34
CA ASP A 306 -27.66 -1.66 -9.56
C ASP A 306 -29.11 -1.24 -9.31
N PRO A 307 -29.51 0.00 -9.65
CA PRO A 307 -30.86 0.48 -9.41
C PRO A 307 -31.95 -0.36 -10.08
N GLU A 308 -31.66 -0.96 -11.24
CA GLU A 308 -32.60 -1.73 -12.03
C GLU A 308 -32.58 -3.21 -11.64
N SER A 309 -31.44 -3.89 -11.82
CA SER A 309 -31.34 -5.33 -11.62
C SER A 309 -31.22 -5.75 -10.16
N LYS A 310 -30.88 -4.81 -9.27
CA LYS A 310 -30.53 -5.07 -7.87
C LYS A 310 -29.31 -6.00 -7.70
N ASN A 311 -28.48 -6.17 -8.73
CA ASN A 311 -27.24 -6.92 -8.58
C ASN A 311 -26.21 -6.10 -7.78
N PRO A 312 -25.41 -6.72 -6.90
CA PRO A 312 -24.40 -6.01 -6.13
C PRO A 312 -23.10 -5.77 -6.92
N TYR A 313 -22.52 -4.59 -6.72
CA TYR A 313 -21.26 -4.16 -7.32
C TYR A 313 -20.33 -3.57 -6.26
N PHE A 314 -19.04 -3.85 -6.41
CA PHE A 314 -17.99 -3.04 -5.80
C PHE A 314 -17.95 -1.69 -6.52
N VAL A 315 -17.69 -0.62 -5.78
CA VAL A 315 -17.60 0.75 -6.32
C VAL A 315 -16.12 1.16 -6.40
N PRO A 316 -15.50 1.11 -7.59
CA PRO A 316 -14.21 1.75 -7.84
C PRO A 316 -14.24 3.26 -7.62
N VAL A 317 -13.08 3.89 -7.42
CA VAL A 317 -13.02 5.34 -7.14
C VAL A 317 -13.47 6.23 -8.31
N ASP A 318 -13.43 5.71 -9.53
CA ASP A 318 -13.88 6.35 -10.76
C ASP A 318 -15.32 5.94 -11.17
N CYS A 319 -16.02 5.19 -10.33
CA CYS A 319 -17.39 4.76 -10.59
C CYS A 319 -18.40 5.89 -10.35
N ASP A 320 -19.40 5.97 -11.23
CA ASP A 320 -20.65 6.68 -10.98
C ASP A 320 -21.65 5.69 -10.33
N PRO A 321 -22.03 5.86 -9.05
CA PRO A 321 -22.96 4.95 -8.38
C PRO A 321 -24.36 4.89 -9.03
N GLN A 322 -24.78 5.92 -9.78
CA GLN A 322 -26.06 5.90 -10.50
C GLN A 322 -26.00 5.01 -11.74
N LEU A 323 -24.81 4.80 -12.30
CA LEU A 323 -24.55 3.96 -13.47
C LEU A 323 -23.67 2.76 -13.08
N VAL A 324 -23.84 2.23 -11.87
CA VAL A 324 -22.94 1.22 -11.29
C VAL A 324 -22.87 -0.07 -12.11
N ALA A 325 -23.93 -0.45 -12.84
CA ALA A 325 -23.86 -1.58 -13.78
C ALA A 325 -22.84 -1.38 -14.92
N LEU A 326 -22.54 -0.13 -15.28
CA LEU A 326 -21.58 0.21 -16.34
C LEU A 326 -20.19 0.53 -15.78
N SER A 327 -20.10 1.29 -14.68
CA SER A 327 -18.83 1.78 -14.13
C SER A 327 -18.35 1.05 -12.88
N GLY A 328 -19.19 0.22 -12.26
CA GLY A 328 -18.84 -0.62 -11.11
C GLY A 328 -18.18 -1.94 -11.53
N TYR A 329 -17.69 -2.69 -10.53
CA TYR A 329 -17.19 -4.05 -10.73
C TYR A 329 -18.15 -5.07 -10.11
N SER A 330 -18.75 -5.91 -10.94
CA SER A 330 -19.81 -6.85 -10.52
C SER A 330 -19.29 -7.90 -9.54
N GLN A 331 -20.01 -8.10 -8.44
CA GLN A 331 -19.70 -9.14 -7.47
C GLN A 331 -19.87 -10.55 -8.05
N GLU A 332 -20.88 -10.76 -8.89
CA GLU A 332 -21.08 -12.01 -9.63
C GLU A 332 -19.87 -12.30 -10.53
N VAL A 333 -19.38 -11.29 -11.27
CA VAL A 333 -18.18 -11.45 -12.12
C VAL A 333 -16.95 -11.78 -11.29
N LEU A 334 -16.78 -11.15 -10.12
CA LEU A 334 -15.70 -11.50 -9.19
C LEU A 334 -15.74 -12.99 -8.87
N TYR A 335 -16.86 -13.47 -8.34
CA TYR A 335 -16.98 -14.84 -7.85
C TYR A 335 -16.97 -15.88 -8.98
N GLU A 336 -17.58 -15.58 -10.15
CA GLU A 336 -17.45 -16.40 -11.35
C GLU A 336 -15.99 -16.56 -11.78
N ASN A 337 -15.20 -15.47 -11.73
CA ASN A 337 -13.79 -15.52 -12.09
C ASN A 337 -12.97 -16.25 -11.04
N LEU A 338 -13.22 -16.02 -9.75
CA LEU A 338 -12.55 -16.73 -8.66
C LEU A 338 -12.81 -18.24 -8.71
N SER A 339 -14.02 -18.67 -9.06
CA SER A 339 -14.35 -20.09 -9.20
C SER A 339 -13.53 -20.84 -10.27
N LYS A 340 -12.84 -20.10 -11.16
CA LYS A 340 -11.99 -20.64 -12.23
C LYS A 340 -10.50 -20.57 -11.88
N VAL A 341 -10.14 -19.95 -10.74
CA VAL A 341 -8.77 -19.89 -10.24
C VAL A 341 -8.46 -21.17 -9.46
N SER A 342 -7.34 -21.82 -9.77
CA SER A 342 -6.96 -23.08 -9.11
C SER A 342 -6.18 -22.82 -7.81
N TYR A 343 -6.84 -22.34 -6.76
CA TYR A 343 -6.22 -22.15 -5.44
C TYR A 343 -6.26 -23.42 -4.57
N LYS A 344 -5.41 -23.46 -3.55
CA LYS A 344 -5.49 -24.44 -2.45
C LYS A 344 -6.64 -24.09 -1.50
N SER A 345 -6.70 -22.83 -1.08
CA SER A 345 -7.79 -22.27 -0.27
C SER A 345 -8.05 -20.82 -0.68
N LEU A 346 -9.27 -20.33 -0.45
CA LEU A 346 -9.67 -18.95 -0.72
C LEU A 346 -10.35 -18.36 0.51
N SER A 347 -9.93 -17.17 0.90
CA SER A 347 -10.60 -16.32 1.88
C SER A 347 -10.95 -14.98 1.22
N VAL A 348 -12.22 -14.61 1.20
CA VAL A 348 -12.68 -13.31 0.71
C VAL A 348 -13.29 -12.53 1.86
N VAL A 349 -12.71 -11.37 2.16
CA VAL A 349 -13.12 -10.48 3.23
C VAL A 349 -13.59 -9.17 2.61
N VAL A 350 -14.86 -8.83 2.83
CA VAL A 350 -15.48 -7.64 2.25
C VAL A 350 -16.03 -6.75 3.35
N ASP A 351 -15.40 -5.59 3.51
CA ASP A 351 -15.85 -4.53 4.38
C ASP A 351 -16.53 -3.41 3.59
N ALA A 352 -17.77 -3.68 3.17
CA ALA A 352 -18.57 -2.77 2.36
C ALA A 352 -20.07 -3.00 2.56
N CYS A 353 -20.85 -1.94 2.40
CA CYS A 353 -22.31 -1.99 2.38
C CYS A 353 -22.80 -2.14 0.93
N PHE A 354 -23.42 -3.28 0.56
CA PHE A 354 -24.03 -3.44 -0.77
C PHE A 354 -25.48 -2.95 -0.85
N SER A 355 -26.00 -2.35 0.22
CA SER A 355 -27.30 -1.67 0.24
C SER A 355 -27.29 -0.33 -0.51
N GLY A 356 -26.11 0.19 -0.85
CA GLY A 356 -25.94 1.58 -1.29
C GLY A 356 -26.01 2.58 -0.14
N ALA A 357 -26.09 2.11 1.11
CA ALA A 357 -25.93 2.94 2.30
C ALA A 357 -24.45 3.07 2.67
N SER A 358 -24.08 4.20 3.27
CA SER A 358 -22.79 4.39 3.91
C SER A 358 -22.96 5.13 5.23
N GLU A 359 -21.90 5.21 6.03
CA GLU A 359 -21.94 5.95 7.30
C GLU A 359 -22.21 7.45 7.11
N GLU A 360 -21.66 8.04 6.04
CA GLU A 360 -21.87 9.46 5.70
C GLU A 360 -23.14 9.72 4.86
N GLY A 361 -23.93 8.68 4.55
CA GLY A 361 -25.19 8.80 3.82
C GLY A 361 -25.36 7.81 2.68
N MET A 362 -26.45 7.93 1.93
CA MET A 362 -26.76 7.03 0.82
C MET A 362 -25.95 7.38 -0.44
N LEU A 363 -25.27 6.40 -1.02
CA LEU A 363 -24.63 6.47 -2.34
C LEU A 363 -25.66 6.59 -3.46
N VAL A 364 -26.78 5.90 -3.32
CA VAL A 364 -27.89 5.96 -4.26
C VAL A 364 -29.20 6.09 -3.49
N LYS A 365 -29.95 7.16 -3.79
CA LYS A 365 -31.20 7.48 -3.09
C LYS A 365 -32.32 6.55 -3.54
N ASN A 366 -33.22 6.22 -2.62
CA ASN A 366 -34.45 5.46 -2.87
C ASN A 366 -34.28 4.04 -3.42
N ILE A 367 -33.16 3.37 -3.14
CA ILE A 367 -32.97 1.96 -3.50
C ILE A 367 -33.17 1.06 -2.27
N SER A 368 -33.95 0.00 -2.46
CA SER A 368 -34.08 -1.09 -1.49
C SER A 368 -32.75 -1.83 -1.32
N PRO A 369 -32.37 -2.21 -0.09
CA PRO A 369 -31.16 -2.99 0.14
C PRO A 369 -31.17 -4.33 -0.60
N VAL A 370 -29.98 -4.84 -0.88
CA VAL A 370 -29.79 -6.09 -1.65
C VAL A 370 -29.17 -7.15 -0.77
N PHE A 371 -29.70 -8.37 -0.86
CA PHE A 371 -29.13 -9.54 -0.21
C PHE A 371 -28.00 -10.11 -1.08
N ILE A 372 -26.87 -10.42 -0.44
CA ILE A 372 -25.80 -11.18 -1.09
C ILE A 372 -26.37 -12.55 -1.47
N ASN A 373 -26.35 -12.88 -2.76
CA ASN A 373 -26.93 -14.11 -3.27
C ASN A 373 -26.00 -15.29 -2.95
N THR A 374 -26.30 -16.02 -1.87
CA THR A 374 -25.53 -17.19 -1.40
C THR A 374 -25.66 -18.43 -2.28
N LYS A 375 -26.35 -18.34 -3.43
CA LYS A 375 -26.58 -19.46 -4.34
C LYS A 375 -25.44 -19.71 -5.32
N GLU A 376 -24.40 -18.89 -5.33
CA GLU A 376 -23.28 -19.13 -6.24
C GLU A 376 -22.49 -20.37 -5.83
N LYS A 377 -22.00 -21.12 -6.83
CA LYS A 377 -21.24 -22.37 -6.62
C LYS A 377 -20.03 -22.17 -5.70
N LEU A 378 -19.45 -20.97 -5.69
CA LEU A 378 -18.31 -20.62 -4.86
C LEU A 378 -18.63 -20.74 -3.35
N PHE A 379 -19.87 -20.47 -2.92
CA PHE A 379 -20.29 -20.61 -1.51
C PHE A 379 -20.42 -22.07 -1.05
N GLN A 380 -20.39 -23.04 -1.97
CA GLN A 380 -20.50 -24.46 -1.68
C GLN A 380 -19.14 -25.19 -1.72
N ASP A 381 -18.07 -24.50 -2.13
CA ASP A 381 -16.73 -25.07 -2.17
C ASP A 381 -16.12 -25.06 -0.75
N PRO A 382 -15.77 -26.23 -0.17
CA PRO A 382 -15.18 -26.30 1.18
C PRO A 382 -13.86 -25.54 1.31
N LYS A 383 -13.16 -25.29 0.20
CA LYS A 383 -11.92 -24.49 0.17
C LYS A 383 -12.16 -23.00 0.38
N VAL A 384 -13.40 -22.54 0.30
CA VAL A 384 -13.76 -21.12 0.28
C VAL A 384 -14.30 -20.67 1.65
N SER A 385 -13.82 -19.51 2.09
CA SER A 385 -14.35 -18.78 3.24
C SER A 385 -14.69 -17.36 2.79
N ILE A 386 -15.91 -16.89 3.07
CA ILE A 386 -16.37 -15.54 2.73
C ILE A 386 -16.84 -14.86 4.00
N LEU A 387 -16.27 -13.70 4.30
CA LEU A 387 -16.57 -12.88 5.47
C LEU A 387 -17.02 -11.49 4.98
N THR A 388 -18.22 -11.06 5.34
CA THR A 388 -18.71 -9.71 5.02
C THR A 388 -19.06 -8.95 6.29
N SER A 389 -18.82 -7.65 6.29
CA SER A 389 -18.90 -6.84 7.52
C SER A 389 -20.31 -6.61 8.06
N ALA A 390 -21.33 -6.82 7.24
CA ALA A 390 -22.73 -6.68 7.62
C ALA A 390 -23.64 -7.55 6.73
N LYS A 391 -24.91 -7.70 7.12
CA LYS A 391 -25.95 -8.22 6.23
C LYS A 391 -26.30 -7.18 5.16
N GLY A 392 -26.89 -7.65 4.06
CA GLY A 392 -27.23 -6.81 2.91
C GLY A 392 -28.10 -5.57 3.19
N THR A 393 -28.84 -5.54 4.30
CA THR A 393 -29.68 -4.41 4.74
C THR A 393 -29.01 -3.49 5.76
N GLU A 394 -27.87 -3.89 6.31
CA GLU A 394 -27.21 -3.24 7.43
C GLU A 394 -26.05 -2.36 6.96
N VAL A 395 -25.63 -1.43 7.82
CA VAL A 395 -24.52 -0.50 7.54
C VAL A 395 -23.27 -0.95 8.30
N SER A 396 -22.18 -1.13 7.56
CA SER A 396 -20.82 -1.31 8.06
C SER A 396 -20.36 -0.02 8.73
N SER A 397 -20.05 -0.12 10.02
CA SER A 397 -19.72 1.04 10.84
C SER A 397 -18.24 1.35 10.88
N TRP A 398 -17.91 2.61 11.12
CA TRP A 398 -16.60 3.07 11.54
C TRP A 398 -16.43 2.96 13.05
N TYR A 399 -15.17 2.93 13.47
CA TYR A 399 -14.75 3.02 14.87
C TYR A 399 -13.77 4.20 15.03
N PRO A 400 -14.28 5.44 15.16
CA PRO A 400 -13.45 6.64 15.09
C PRO A 400 -12.32 6.70 16.11
N GLU A 401 -12.56 6.23 17.34
CA GLU A 401 -11.52 6.15 18.38
C GLU A 401 -10.33 5.29 17.96
N LYS A 402 -10.58 4.24 17.16
CA LYS A 402 -9.57 3.31 16.65
C LYS A 402 -9.06 3.66 15.26
N GLN A 403 -9.65 4.67 14.61
CA GLN A 403 -9.32 5.09 13.24
C GLN A 403 -9.35 3.96 12.21
N HIS A 404 -10.29 3.03 12.39
CA HIS A 404 -10.52 1.87 11.55
C HIS A 404 -12.03 1.68 11.34
N SER A 405 -12.41 0.88 10.35
CA SER A 405 -13.75 0.33 10.37
C SER A 405 -13.94 -0.58 11.59
N LEU A 406 -15.17 -0.67 12.09
CA LEU A 406 -15.50 -1.51 13.24
C LEU A 406 -15.22 -2.98 12.94
N PHE A 407 -15.61 -3.44 11.76
CA PHE A 407 -15.40 -4.82 11.36
C PHE A 407 -13.92 -5.15 11.18
N THR A 408 -13.16 -4.32 10.46
CA THR A 408 -11.74 -4.60 10.21
C THR A 408 -10.91 -4.52 11.49
N TYR A 409 -11.21 -3.59 12.38
CA TYR A 409 -10.57 -3.53 13.70
C TYR A 409 -10.76 -4.86 14.44
N TYR A 410 -11.99 -5.35 14.56
CA TYR A 410 -12.25 -6.60 15.27
C TYR A 410 -11.75 -7.83 14.51
N LEU A 411 -11.77 -7.85 13.18
CA LEU A 411 -11.19 -8.93 12.38
C LEU A 411 -9.70 -9.08 12.68
N VAL A 412 -8.94 -7.98 12.57
CA VAL A 412 -7.49 -8.00 12.82
C VAL A 412 -7.20 -8.31 14.28
N ASN A 413 -7.96 -7.72 15.22
CA ASN A 413 -7.81 -8.03 16.64
C ASN A 413 -8.06 -9.51 16.92
N GLY A 414 -9.08 -10.14 16.32
CA GLY A 414 -9.33 -11.58 16.47
C GLY A 414 -8.12 -12.42 16.06
N PHE A 415 -7.46 -12.06 14.96
CA PHE A 415 -6.23 -12.71 14.48
C PHE A 415 -4.97 -12.38 15.29
N THR A 416 -5.04 -11.56 16.35
CA THR A 416 -3.93 -11.43 17.32
C THR A 416 -3.89 -12.59 18.32
N GLY A 417 -4.72 -13.63 18.14
CA GLY A 417 -4.83 -14.79 19.03
C GLY A 417 -5.97 -14.69 20.04
N VAL A 418 -6.67 -13.56 20.16
CA VAL A 418 -7.77 -13.42 21.13
C VAL A 418 -9.04 -14.18 20.72
N ALA A 419 -9.15 -14.57 19.44
CA ALA A 419 -10.24 -15.41 18.96
C ALA A 419 -9.98 -16.91 19.17
N ASP A 420 -8.76 -17.32 19.49
CA ASP A 420 -8.38 -18.72 19.78
C ASP A 420 -8.96 -19.11 21.15
N GLN A 421 -10.15 -19.72 21.14
CA GLN A 421 -10.92 -19.98 22.36
C GLN A 421 -10.42 -21.23 23.08
N ASP A 422 -9.97 -22.24 22.33
CA ASP A 422 -9.48 -23.50 22.88
C ASP A 422 -7.96 -23.49 23.15
N GLN A 423 -7.28 -22.39 22.83
CA GLN A 423 -5.85 -22.14 23.04
C GLN A 423 -4.97 -23.17 22.33
N ASN A 424 -5.41 -23.64 21.16
CA ASN A 424 -4.69 -24.65 20.38
C ASN A 424 -3.65 -24.05 19.41
N HIS A 425 -3.42 -22.72 19.48
CA HIS A 425 -2.53 -21.95 18.62
C HIS A 425 -2.96 -21.95 17.14
N LYS A 426 -4.27 -22.09 16.92
CA LYS A 426 -4.91 -21.97 15.63
C LYS A 426 -6.15 -21.13 15.79
N ILE A 427 -6.56 -20.53 14.68
CA ILE A 427 -7.80 -19.80 14.62
C ILE A 427 -8.62 -20.41 13.48
N SER A 428 -9.71 -21.07 13.85
CA SER A 428 -10.70 -21.63 12.94
C SER A 428 -11.67 -20.57 12.41
N LEU A 429 -12.40 -20.92 11.34
CA LEU A 429 -13.48 -20.09 10.83
C LEU A 429 -14.59 -19.92 11.87
N ASN A 430 -14.88 -20.95 12.66
CA ASN A 430 -15.88 -20.88 13.73
C ASN A 430 -15.51 -19.86 14.80
N GLU A 431 -14.27 -19.92 15.29
CA GLU A 431 -13.78 -19.02 16.32
C GLU A 431 -13.83 -17.55 15.90
N ILE A 432 -13.36 -17.24 14.67
CA ILE A 432 -13.49 -15.90 14.12
C ILE A 432 -14.95 -15.50 13.95
N LYS A 433 -15.82 -16.42 13.50
CA LYS A 433 -17.24 -16.14 13.33
C LYS A 433 -17.89 -15.76 14.65
N GLU A 434 -17.66 -16.53 15.70
CA GLU A 434 -18.20 -16.27 17.05
C GLU A 434 -17.68 -14.95 17.60
N TYR A 435 -16.35 -14.75 17.53
CA TYR A 435 -15.68 -13.53 17.98
C TYR A 435 -16.25 -12.28 17.30
N LEU A 436 -16.34 -12.28 15.98
CA LEU A 436 -16.88 -11.17 15.19
C LEU A 436 -18.36 -10.94 15.46
N SER A 437 -19.15 -12.01 15.53
CA SER A 437 -20.59 -11.93 15.77
C SER A 437 -20.90 -11.30 17.13
N GLU A 438 -20.10 -11.59 18.15
CA GLU A 438 -20.23 -10.98 19.47
C GLU A 438 -19.80 -9.51 19.45
N HIS A 439 -18.55 -9.24 19.06
CA HIS A 439 -17.91 -7.95 19.29
C HIS A 439 -18.42 -6.87 18.33
N VAL A 440 -18.58 -7.19 17.04
CA VAL A 440 -19.06 -6.22 16.05
C VAL A 440 -20.51 -5.85 16.35
N THR A 441 -21.38 -6.84 16.60
CA THR A 441 -22.81 -6.59 16.88
C THR A 441 -23.00 -5.81 18.18
N TYR A 442 -22.23 -6.13 19.23
CA TYR A 442 -22.28 -5.37 20.48
C TYR A 442 -21.81 -3.92 20.29
N MET A 443 -20.67 -3.72 19.64
CA MET A 443 -20.08 -2.39 19.50
C MET A 443 -20.79 -1.51 18.48
N ALA A 444 -21.39 -2.08 17.43
CA ALA A 444 -22.21 -1.32 16.49
C ALA A 444 -23.41 -0.69 17.21
N ARG A 445 -24.08 -1.46 18.08
CA ARG A 445 -25.16 -0.95 18.94
C ARG A 445 -24.66 0.11 19.92
N ARG A 446 -23.51 -0.12 20.55
CA ARG A 446 -22.97 0.79 21.57
C ARG A 446 -22.48 2.13 21.01
N LEU A 447 -21.78 2.10 19.88
CA LEU A 447 -21.15 3.28 19.29
C LEU A 447 -22.12 4.05 18.38
N ASN A 448 -22.96 3.34 17.64
CA ASN A 448 -23.72 3.91 16.53
C ASN A 448 -25.24 3.70 16.66
N GLY A 449 -25.72 3.02 17.70
CA GLY A 449 -27.15 2.76 17.90
C GLY A 449 -27.81 1.93 16.81
N ARG A 450 -27.03 1.13 16.06
CA ARG A 450 -27.52 0.33 14.92
C ARG A 450 -27.05 -1.12 14.97
N GLU A 451 -27.76 -1.97 14.25
CA GLU A 451 -27.38 -3.36 14.03
C GLU A 451 -26.33 -3.47 12.93
N GLN A 452 -25.32 -4.29 13.17
CA GLN A 452 -24.33 -4.71 12.20
C GLN A 452 -23.94 -6.15 12.53
N ASN A 453 -24.38 -7.09 11.69
CA ASN A 453 -24.20 -8.51 11.89
C ASN A 453 -23.30 -9.06 10.77
N PRO A 454 -22.00 -9.31 11.04
CA PRO A 454 -21.12 -9.94 10.06
C PRO A 454 -21.69 -11.24 9.50
N GLN A 455 -21.44 -11.53 8.22
CA GLN A 455 -21.82 -12.80 7.60
C GLN A 455 -20.56 -13.61 7.30
N ILE A 456 -20.48 -14.82 7.85
CA ILE A 456 -19.32 -15.71 7.70
C ILE A 456 -19.81 -17.05 7.15
N ASN A 457 -19.35 -17.36 5.94
CA ASN A 457 -19.73 -18.56 5.20
C ASN A 457 -18.46 -19.37 4.86
N GLY A 458 -18.55 -20.70 4.97
CA GLY A 458 -17.45 -21.62 4.67
C GLY A 458 -17.48 -22.83 5.62
N GLU A 459 -16.48 -23.69 5.49
CA GLU A 459 -16.31 -24.85 6.36
C GLU A 459 -15.90 -24.42 7.78
N VAL A 460 -16.70 -24.82 8.78
CA VAL A 460 -16.63 -24.32 10.17
C VAL A 460 -15.29 -24.62 10.84
N GLU A 461 -14.79 -25.84 10.66
CA GLU A 461 -13.52 -26.30 11.26
C GLU A 461 -12.28 -25.92 10.44
N LYS A 462 -12.46 -25.19 9.33
CA LYS A 462 -11.33 -24.77 8.50
C LYS A 462 -10.44 -23.84 9.30
N THR A 463 -9.19 -24.25 9.48
CA THR A 463 -8.14 -23.40 10.06
C THR A 463 -7.81 -22.25 9.11
N LEU A 464 -7.94 -21.01 9.59
CA LEU A 464 -7.56 -19.80 8.87
C LEU A 464 -6.14 -19.36 9.19
N LEU A 465 -5.72 -19.51 10.45
CA LEU A 465 -4.39 -19.14 10.93
C LEU A 465 -3.85 -20.22 11.88
N THR A 466 -2.56 -20.49 11.82
CA THR A 466 -1.80 -21.27 12.81
C THR A 466 -0.58 -20.45 13.17
N TYR A 467 -0.33 -20.20 14.45
CA TYR A 467 0.62 -19.19 14.88
C TYR A 467 1.48 -19.60 16.09
#